data_AF-A0AAV7Z593-F1
#
_entry.id   AF-A0AAV7Z593-F1
#
_cell.length_a   1.000
_cell.length_b   1.000
_cell.length_c   1.000
_cell.angle_alpha   90.00
_cell.angle_beta   90.00
_cell.angle_gamma   90.00
#
_symmetry.space_group_name_H-M   'P 1'
#
loop_
_entity.id
_entity.type
_entity.pdbx_description
1 polymer ?
#
loop_
_entity_poly.entity_id
_entity_poly.type
_entity_poly.pdbx_seq_one_letter_code
_entity_poly.pdbx_strand_id
1 'polypeptide(L)'
;MSKKKILYGGLALAAVGVGSLAVYSFNKPTKKKRSTETKVWKYGNDINTDQLFPGKYTYTCSTLEEIKPHLLEDLDQDFAENVSEGDFLFAGKNFGCGSSREQPALGLKGVGIQAIVAKSFARIFYRASINQGLILIECPKAIDAFQEGDHVEIDLERSVIKVGEKEFEFPKLPKEILAIREAGGLLPYSRKLLKERQKNREKSEK
;
A
#
# COMPACT_ATOMS: atom_id res chain seq x y z
N MET A 1 68.17 -3.69 -21.16
CA MET A 1 67.24 -4.68 -21.75
C MET A 1 66.30 -5.18 -20.64
N SER A 2 65.11 -4.60 -20.56
CA SER A 2 64.11 -4.93 -19.53
C SER A 2 63.25 -6.10 -20.00
N LYS A 3 63.21 -7.19 -19.21
CA LYS A 3 62.42 -8.40 -19.51
C LYS A 3 60.93 -8.13 -19.20
N LYS A 4 60.10 -8.03 -20.24
CA LYS A 4 58.63 -8.06 -20.11
C LYS A 4 58.17 -9.49 -19.82
N LYS A 5 57.47 -9.68 -18.68
CA LYS A 5 56.69 -10.88 -18.38
C LYS A 5 55.38 -10.83 -19.15
N ILE A 6 55.13 -11.86 -19.93
CA ILE A 6 53.83 -12.22 -20.49
C ILE A 6 53.13 -13.10 -19.45
N LEU A 7 51.90 -12.78 -19.08
CA LEU A 7 51.00 -13.71 -18.41
C LEU A 7 49.61 -13.55 -19.01
N TYR A 8 49.21 -14.55 -19.80
CA TYR A 8 47.83 -14.81 -20.18
C TYR A 8 47.26 -15.84 -19.21
N GLY A 9 45.97 -15.70 -18.86
CA GLY A 9 45.17 -16.79 -18.31
C GLY A 9 44.37 -16.38 -17.07
N GLY A 10 43.06 -16.22 -17.23
CA GLY A 10 42.16 -15.94 -16.11
C GLY A 10 40.72 -15.75 -16.53
N LEU A 11 40.10 -16.83 -17.00
CA LEU A 11 38.66 -17.14 -17.09
C LEU A 11 37.72 -16.05 -16.51
N ALA A 12 37.00 -15.35 -17.39
CA ALA A 12 35.88 -14.50 -17.00
C ALA A 12 34.72 -15.39 -16.53
N LEU A 13 34.55 -15.49 -15.22
CA LEU A 13 33.35 -16.07 -14.62
C LEU A 13 32.20 -15.07 -14.81
N ALA A 14 31.24 -15.42 -15.65
CA ALA A 14 30.00 -14.67 -15.81
C ALA A 14 29.24 -14.69 -14.47
N ALA A 15 29.32 -13.59 -13.73
CA ALA A 15 28.41 -13.33 -12.63
C ALA A 15 27.01 -13.15 -13.21
N VAL A 16 26.17 -14.16 -13.01
CA VAL A 16 24.73 -14.12 -13.27
C VAL A 16 24.19 -12.92 -12.51
N GLY A 17 23.75 -11.92 -13.26
CA GLY A 17 23.15 -10.70 -12.72
C GLY A 17 21.95 -11.07 -11.85
N VAL A 18 22.13 -10.92 -10.54
CA VAL A 18 21.01 -10.79 -9.61
C VAL A 18 20.34 -9.49 -9.99
N GLY A 19 19.23 -9.60 -10.72
CA GLY A 19 18.43 -8.47 -11.16
C GLY A 19 18.17 -7.56 -9.97
N SER A 20 18.55 -6.30 -10.13
CA SER A 20 18.32 -5.22 -9.18
C SER A 20 16.84 -5.21 -8.79
N LEU A 21 16.52 -5.74 -7.62
CA LEU A 21 15.18 -5.72 -7.06
C LEU A 21 14.90 -4.27 -6.68
N ALA A 22 13.92 -3.67 -7.35
CA ALA A 22 13.56 -2.27 -7.18
C ALA A 22 13.30 -1.98 -5.70
N VAL A 23 14.02 -1.00 -5.15
CA VAL A 23 13.70 -0.40 -3.85
C VAL A 23 12.26 0.13 -3.93
N TYR A 24 11.31 -0.52 -3.27
CA TYR A 24 9.94 -0.01 -3.10
C TYR A 24 9.93 1.11 -2.05
N SER A 25 10.65 2.19 -2.34
CA SER A 25 10.36 3.47 -1.72
C SER A 25 9.07 3.97 -2.35
N PHE A 26 8.12 4.43 -1.54
CA PHE A 26 6.88 5.08 -2.02
C PHE A 26 7.15 6.34 -2.87
N ASN A 27 8.41 6.71 -3.09
CA ASN A 27 8.84 7.85 -3.85
C ASN A 27 9.31 7.47 -5.27
N LYS A 28 8.37 7.09 -6.15
CA LYS A 28 8.60 7.25 -7.60
C LYS A 28 8.27 8.71 -7.95
N PRO A 29 9.20 9.50 -8.51
CA PRO A 29 8.93 10.89 -8.85
C PRO A 29 7.87 10.95 -9.96
N THR A 30 6.66 11.34 -9.60
CA THR A 30 5.60 11.67 -10.55
C THR A 30 5.87 13.07 -11.10
N LYS A 31 5.67 13.24 -12.42
CA LYS A 31 5.85 14.54 -13.11
C LYS A 31 4.68 15.48 -12.76
N LYS A 32 4.55 15.89 -11.50
CA LYS A 32 3.73 17.04 -11.12
C LYS A 32 4.22 17.59 -9.78
N LYS A 33 5.13 18.57 -9.83
CA LYS A 33 5.54 19.37 -8.67
C LYS A 33 4.32 20.12 -8.12
N ARG A 34 3.72 19.60 -7.06
CA ARG A 34 3.21 20.40 -5.93
C ARG A 34 3.90 19.84 -4.69
N SER A 35 4.62 20.70 -3.98
CA SER A 35 5.28 20.37 -2.72
C SER A 35 4.22 20.27 -1.61
N THR A 36 3.38 19.26 -1.65
CA THR A 36 2.47 18.94 -0.55
C THR A 36 3.17 17.90 0.31
N GLU A 37 3.49 18.32 1.53
CA GLU A 37 3.97 17.46 2.60
C GLU A 37 2.98 16.30 2.80
N THR A 38 3.47 15.06 2.86
CA THR A 38 2.63 13.88 3.06
C THR A 38 1.91 13.99 4.39
N LYS A 39 0.57 13.98 4.38
CA LYS A 39 -0.23 14.10 5.60
C LYS A 39 -0.54 12.72 6.19
N VAL A 40 -0.67 12.67 7.51
CA VAL A 40 -1.17 11.50 8.24
C VAL A 40 -2.54 11.82 8.82
N TRP A 41 -3.56 11.05 8.44
CA TRP A 41 -4.92 11.15 8.95
C TRP A 41 -5.08 10.22 10.14
N LYS A 42 -5.18 10.73 11.38
CA LYS A 42 -5.21 9.91 12.59
C LYS A 42 -6.60 9.80 13.20
N TYR A 43 -7.06 8.58 13.42
CA TYR A 43 -8.35 8.27 14.03
C TYR A 43 -8.23 7.30 15.22
N GLY A 44 -9.32 7.20 15.99
CA GLY A 44 -9.39 6.42 17.23
C GLY A 44 -9.59 4.91 17.04
N ASN A 45 -10.09 4.25 18.08
CA ASN A 45 -10.48 2.84 18.04
C ASN A 45 -11.87 2.68 17.43
N ASP A 46 -12.18 1.46 16.98
CA ASP A 46 -13.52 1.01 16.59
C ASP A 46 -14.17 1.88 15.51
N ILE A 47 -13.35 2.49 14.65
CA ILE A 47 -13.82 3.19 13.46
C ILE A 47 -14.49 2.16 12.55
N ASN A 48 -15.81 2.25 12.46
CA ASN A 48 -16.60 1.29 11.74
C ASN A 48 -16.79 1.71 10.27
N THR A 49 -17.29 0.78 9.46
CA THR A 49 -17.51 1.02 8.02
C THR A 49 -18.49 2.14 7.72
N ASP A 50 -19.46 2.44 8.60
CA ASP A 50 -20.41 3.56 8.41
C ASP A 50 -19.71 4.91 8.60
N GLN A 51 -18.78 4.98 9.55
CA GLN A 51 -17.93 6.16 9.75
C GLN A 51 -16.94 6.36 8.60
N LEU A 52 -16.49 5.29 7.95
CA LEU A 52 -15.61 5.39 6.77
C LEU A 52 -16.38 5.77 5.50
N PHE A 53 -17.62 5.30 5.38
CA PHE A 53 -18.51 5.55 4.26
C PHE A 53 -19.96 5.26 4.69
N PRO A 54 -20.88 6.23 4.71
CA PRO A 54 -22.20 6.02 5.30
C PRO A 54 -23.02 4.92 4.62
N GLY A 55 -23.68 4.10 5.43
CA GLY A 55 -24.54 2.99 4.99
C GLY A 55 -25.63 3.39 3.98
N LYS A 56 -26.14 4.62 4.09
CA LYS A 56 -27.20 5.17 3.22
C LYS A 56 -26.83 5.18 1.73
N TYR A 57 -25.54 5.19 1.39
CA TYR A 57 -25.06 5.22 0.01
C TYR A 57 -24.73 3.83 -0.58
N THR A 58 -24.82 2.77 0.21
CA THR A 58 -24.33 1.43 -0.17
C THR A 58 -24.92 0.91 -1.48
N TYR A 59 -26.17 1.26 -1.78
CA TYR A 59 -26.89 0.81 -2.97
C TYR A 59 -27.01 1.87 -4.07
N THR A 60 -26.51 3.08 -3.83
CA THR A 60 -26.62 4.21 -4.76
C THR A 60 -25.26 4.65 -5.31
N CYS A 61 -24.17 4.35 -4.61
CA CYS A 61 -22.81 4.71 -5.02
C CYS A 61 -21.99 3.43 -5.26
N SER A 62 -21.55 3.23 -6.50
CA SER A 62 -20.83 2.04 -6.93
C SER A 62 -19.50 2.34 -7.63
N THR A 63 -19.34 3.58 -8.10
CA THR A 63 -18.12 4.05 -8.75
C THR A 63 -17.25 4.87 -7.79
N LEU A 64 -15.96 4.96 -8.08
CA LEU A 64 -15.04 5.75 -7.27
C LEU A 64 -15.46 7.23 -7.19
N GLU A 65 -15.94 7.81 -8.29
CA GLU A 65 -16.36 9.22 -8.33
C GLU A 65 -17.61 9.48 -7.47
N GLU A 66 -18.51 8.50 -7.36
CA GLU A 66 -19.66 8.58 -6.45
C GLU A 66 -19.28 8.35 -4.99
N ILE A 67 -18.22 7.56 -4.73
CA ILE A 67 -17.79 7.21 -3.36
C ILE A 67 -16.96 8.33 -2.73
N LYS A 68 -16.03 8.92 -3.50
CA LYS A 68 -15.06 9.91 -3.04
C LYS A 68 -15.65 11.05 -2.18
N PRO A 69 -16.76 11.71 -2.57
CA PRO A 69 -17.30 12.84 -1.83
C PRO A 69 -17.84 12.48 -0.44
N HIS A 70 -18.13 11.19 -0.21
CA HIS A 70 -18.78 10.69 1.00
C HIS A 70 -17.82 9.91 1.91
N LEU A 71 -16.52 9.88 1.58
CA LEU A 71 -15.53 9.26 2.44
C LEU A 71 -15.41 10.05 3.73
N LEU A 72 -15.58 9.34 4.84
CA LEU A 72 -15.45 9.86 6.20
C LEU A 72 -16.43 10.98 6.55
N GLU A 73 -17.49 11.27 5.77
CA GLU A 73 -18.36 12.44 6.01
C GLU A 73 -19.01 12.49 7.41
N ASP A 74 -19.32 11.31 7.99
CA ASP A 74 -19.92 11.18 9.31
C ASP A 74 -18.86 11.16 10.45
N LEU A 75 -17.56 11.13 10.11
CA LEU A 75 -16.44 11.11 11.06
C LEU A 75 -15.57 12.38 11.00
N ASP A 76 -15.25 12.84 9.80
CA ASP A 76 -14.31 13.90 9.46
C ASP A 76 -14.71 14.53 8.11
N GLN A 77 -15.46 15.62 8.18
CA GLN A 77 -16.01 16.32 7.01
C GLN A 77 -14.93 16.96 6.13
N ASP A 78 -13.75 17.21 6.69
CA ASP A 78 -12.65 17.84 5.97
C ASP A 78 -11.85 16.82 5.15
N PHE A 79 -12.00 15.52 5.41
CA PHE A 79 -11.18 14.48 4.77
C PHE A 79 -11.30 14.50 3.25
N ALA A 80 -12.51 14.44 2.71
CA ALA A 80 -12.72 14.23 1.27
C ALA A 80 -12.16 15.39 0.41
N GLU A 81 -12.18 16.62 0.94
CA GLU A 81 -11.67 17.80 0.23
C GLU A 81 -10.16 17.99 0.36
N ASN A 82 -9.56 17.47 1.44
CA ASN A 82 -8.17 17.76 1.79
C ASN A 82 -7.21 16.57 1.63
N VAL A 83 -7.72 15.33 1.50
CA VAL A 83 -6.89 14.14 1.28
C VAL A 83 -6.15 14.23 -0.06
N SER A 84 -4.87 13.87 -0.04
CA SER A 84 -4.01 13.91 -1.23
C SER A 84 -3.37 12.55 -1.52
N GLU A 85 -3.02 12.33 -2.78
CA GLU A 85 -2.23 11.17 -3.17
C GLU A 85 -0.87 11.22 -2.46
N GLY A 86 -0.54 10.15 -1.74
CA GLY A 86 0.65 10.10 -0.91
C GLY A 86 0.36 9.94 0.57
N ASP A 87 -0.81 10.40 1.03
CA ASP A 87 -1.17 10.44 2.44
C ASP A 87 -1.25 9.03 3.08
N PHE A 88 -1.08 9.00 4.40
CA PHE A 88 -1.28 7.81 5.24
C PHE A 88 -2.51 7.97 6.13
N LEU A 89 -3.08 6.85 6.56
CA LEU A 89 -4.12 6.83 7.58
C LEU A 89 -3.65 6.02 8.78
N PHE A 90 -3.69 6.61 9.96
CA PHE A 90 -3.32 5.99 11.23
C PHE A 90 -4.59 5.75 12.05
N ALA A 91 -4.73 4.58 12.67
CA ALA A 91 -5.91 4.25 13.45
C ALA A 91 -5.60 3.45 14.71
N GLY A 92 -6.57 3.43 15.62
CA GLY A 92 -6.54 2.62 16.83
C GLY A 92 -6.79 1.13 16.57
N LYS A 93 -7.47 0.48 17.51
CA LYS A 93 -7.84 -0.94 17.43
C LYS A 93 -9.11 -1.12 16.61
N ASN A 94 -9.28 -2.32 16.03
CA ASN A 94 -10.50 -2.78 15.38
C ASN A 94 -10.98 -1.86 14.23
N PHE A 95 -10.04 -1.29 13.47
CA PHE A 95 -10.36 -0.39 12.36
C PHE A 95 -11.10 -1.11 11.23
N GLY A 96 -12.13 -0.46 10.68
CA GLY A 96 -12.99 -0.98 9.62
C GLY A 96 -14.02 -2.01 10.11
N CYS A 97 -14.40 -1.97 11.39
CA CYS A 97 -15.38 -2.92 11.94
C CYS A 97 -16.81 -2.69 11.39
N GLY A 98 -17.70 -3.64 11.67
CA GLY A 98 -19.08 -3.60 11.20
C GLY A 98 -19.31 -4.33 9.87
N SER A 99 -20.11 -3.72 8.99
CA SER A 99 -20.65 -4.35 7.79
C SER A 99 -19.61 -4.73 6.72
N SER A 100 -19.92 -5.76 5.93
CA SER A 100 -19.07 -6.21 4.81
C SER A 100 -19.29 -5.34 3.57
N ARG A 101 -18.60 -4.21 3.49
CA ARG A 101 -18.64 -3.29 2.34
C ARG A 101 -17.26 -3.07 1.75
N GLU A 102 -17.18 -3.05 0.42
CA GLU A 102 -15.92 -2.80 -0.30
C GLU A 102 -15.69 -1.31 -0.59
N GLN A 103 -16.75 -0.49 -0.55
CA GLN A 103 -16.70 0.95 -0.84
C GLN A 103 -15.68 1.71 0.02
N PRO A 104 -15.59 1.49 1.35
CA PRO A 104 -14.56 2.14 2.17
C PRO A 104 -13.14 1.88 1.65
N ALA A 105 -12.82 0.61 1.35
CA ALA A 105 -11.50 0.22 0.87
C ALA A 105 -11.21 0.76 -0.53
N LEU A 106 -12.19 0.69 -1.44
CA LEU A 106 -12.10 1.21 -2.80
C LEU A 106 -11.87 2.72 -2.80
N GLY A 107 -12.64 3.46 -1.99
CA GLY A 107 -12.54 4.90 -1.89
C GLY A 107 -11.20 5.35 -1.31
N LEU A 108 -10.79 4.82 -0.16
CA LEU A 108 -9.49 5.14 0.47
C LEU A 108 -8.32 4.84 -0.48
N LYS A 109 -8.36 3.71 -1.20
CA LYS A 109 -7.34 3.40 -2.22
C LYS A 109 -7.37 4.40 -3.39
N GLY A 110 -8.57 4.80 -3.81
CA GLY A 110 -8.79 5.61 -4.99
C GLY A 110 -8.51 7.11 -4.80
N VAL A 111 -8.59 7.63 -3.57
CA VAL A 111 -8.10 8.98 -3.23
C VAL A 111 -6.58 9.03 -3.04
N GLY A 112 -5.91 7.88 -3.04
CA GLY A 112 -4.45 7.81 -3.05
C GLY A 112 -3.81 7.59 -1.68
N ILE A 113 -4.56 7.14 -0.66
CA ILE A 113 -3.96 6.66 0.60
C ILE A 113 -2.97 5.55 0.29
N GLN A 114 -1.72 5.75 0.72
CA GLN A 114 -0.64 4.82 0.42
C GLN A 114 -0.73 3.56 1.27
N ALA A 115 -0.96 3.71 2.57
CA ALA A 115 -1.17 2.62 3.51
C ALA A 115 -2.02 3.09 4.69
N ILE A 116 -2.73 2.15 5.29
CA ILE A 116 -3.34 2.33 6.61
C ILE A 116 -2.48 1.60 7.63
N VAL A 117 -2.05 2.32 8.66
CA VAL A 117 -1.38 1.74 9.82
C VAL A 117 -2.39 1.74 10.97
N ALA A 118 -2.56 0.61 11.65
CA ALA A 118 -3.46 0.55 12.79
C ALA A 118 -2.89 -0.29 13.93
N LYS A 119 -3.53 -0.23 15.11
CA LYS A 119 -3.24 -1.20 16.18
C LYS A 119 -3.80 -2.58 15.85
N SER A 120 -4.96 -2.64 15.20
CA SER A 120 -5.54 -3.87 14.63
C SER A 120 -6.66 -3.55 13.64
N PHE A 121 -6.94 -4.49 12.74
CA PHE A 121 -8.03 -4.36 11.76
C PHE A 121 -9.15 -5.38 12.01
N ALA A 122 -10.37 -4.98 11.65
CA ALA A 122 -11.46 -5.93 11.49
C ALA A 122 -11.20 -6.85 10.29
N ARG A 123 -11.37 -8.16 10.48
CA ARG A 123 -11.00 -9.19 9.48
C ARG A 123 -11.66 -9.00 8.11
N ILE A 124 -12.91 -8.55 8.08
CA ILE A 124 -13.66 -8.36 6.83
C ILE A 124 -13.10 -7.18 6.04
N PHE A 125 -12.89 -6.04 6.70
CA PHE A 125 -12.24 -4.89 6.09
C PHE A 125 -10.83 -5.23 5.63
N TYR A 126 -10.06 -5.98 6.43
CA TYR A 126 -8.71 -6.39 6.06
C TYR A 126 -8.66 -7.12 4.71
N ARG A 127 -9.56 -8.07 4.50
CA ARG A 127 -9.69 -8.80 3.22
C ARG A 127 -10.13 -7.86 2.09
N ALA A 128 -11.11 -7.00 2.32
CA ALA A 128 -11.59 -6.06 1.31
C ALA A 128 -10.49 -5.08 0.86
N SER A 129 -9.68 -4.58 1.79
CA SER A 129 -8.53 -3.72 1.49
C SER A 129 -7.51 -4.41 0.60
N ILE A 130 -7.13 -5.66 0.91
CA ILE A 130 -6.22 -6.44 0.05
C ILE A 130 -6.85 -6.63 -1.34
N ASN A 131 -8.13 -6.96 -1.43
CA ASN A 131 -8.82 -7.13 -2.72
C ASN A 131 -8.73 -5.88 -3.59
N GLN A 132 -8.81 -4.70 -2.98
CA GLN A 132 -8.69 -3.40 -3.67
C GLN A 132 -7.23 -2.92 -3.81
N GLY A 133 -6.24 -3.67 -3.30
CA GLY A 133 -4.82 -3.30 -3.35
C GLY A 133 -4.42 -2.21 -2.33
N LEU A 134 -5.25 -1.95 -1.32
CA LEU A 134 -4.93 -1.06 -0.21
C LEU A 134 -4.07 -1.79 0.82
N ILE A 135 -2.92 -1.21 1.17
CA ILE A 135 -1.98 -1.81 2.12
C ILE A 135 -2.43 -1.49 3.54
N LEU A 136 -2.46 -2.53 4.36
CA LEU A 136 -2.75 -2.46 5.79
C LEU A 136 -1.55 -2.97 6.58
N ILE A 137 -1.16 -2.23 7.61
CA ILE A 137 -0.02 -2.56 8.48
C ILE A 137 -0.46 -2.50 9.93
N GLU A 138 -0.29 -3.59 10.65
CA GLU A 138 -0.48 -3.60 12.10
C GLU A 138 0.83 -3.25 12.79
N CYS A 139 0.89 -2.06 13.39
CA CYS A 139 2.06 -1.61 14.15
C CYS A 139 1.64 -0.73 15.33
N PRO A 140 1.19 -1.33 16.46
CA PRO A 140 0.67 -0.57 17.58
C PRO A 140 1.66 0.46 18.14
N LYS A 141 2.96 0.12 18.16
CA LYS A 141 4.03 0.98 18.66
C LYS A 141 4.19 2.26 17.82
N ALA A 142 4.07 2.19 16.50
CA ALA A 142 4.12 3.36 15.64
C ALA A 142 2.91 4.28 15.88
N ILE A 143 1.72 3.71 16.07
CA ILE A 143 0.50 4.48 16.38
C ILE A 143 0.62 5.21 17.72
N ASP A 144 1.16 4.53 18.74
CA ASP A 144 1.37 5.09 20.07
C ASP A 144 2.45 6.18 20.10
N ALA A 145 3.45 6.08 19.23
CA ALA A 145 4.55 7.03 19.15
C ALA A 145 4.23 8.28 18.33
N PHE A 146 3.32 8.19 17.35
CA PHE A 146 2.98 9.28 16.45
C PHE A 146 2.29 10.46 17.14
N GLN A 147 2.81 11.64 16.88
CA GLN A 147 2.24 12.95 17.25
C GLN A 147 1.92 13.75 15.98
N GLU A 148 0.91 14.61 16.05
CA GLU A 148 0.53 15.47 14.93
C GLU A 148 1.74 16.32 14.49
N GLY A 149 2.01 16.34 13.19
CA GLY A 149 3.18 17.01 12.61
C GLY A 149 4.45 16.14 12.52
N ASP A 150 4.44 14.90 13.03
CA ASP A 150 5.56 13.98 12.80
C ASP A 150 5.64 13.59 11.32
N HIS A 151 6.87 13.64 10.78
CA HIS A 151 7.14 13.07 9.47
C HIS A 151 7.06 11.54 9.52
N VAL A 152 6.34 10.94 8.57
CA VAL A 152 6.15 9.49 8.48
C VAL A 152 6.67 8.93 7.17
N GLU A 153 7.50 7.89 7.28
CA GLU A 153 7.97 7.10 6.15
C GLU A 153 7.64 5.63 6.39
N ILE A 154 7.26 4.91 5.34
CA ILE A 154 7.00 3.47 5.41
C ILE A 154 7.89 2.77 4.38
N ASP A 155 8.72 1.84 4.84
CA ASP A 155 9.53 0.96 4.00
C ASP A 155 8.97 -0.46 4.07
N LEU A 156 8.29 -0.88 3.01
CA LEU A 156 7.70 -2.23 2.92
C LEU A 156 8.74 -3.32 2.73
N GLU A 157 9.90 -3.01 2.14
CA GLU A 157 10.98 -3.96 1.87
C GLU A 157 11.66 -4.37 3.19
N ARG A 158 12.02 -3.35 3.98
CA ARG A 158 12.60 -3.47 5.33
C ARG A 158 11.57 -3.78 6.40
N SER A 159 10.29 -3.59 6.10
CA SER A 159 9.18 -3.72 7.05
C SER A 159 9.32 -2.79 8.26
N VAL A 160 9.62 -1.53 7.98
CA VAL A 160 9.86 -0.47 8.98
C VAL A 160 8.97 0.74 8.72
N ILE A 161 8.39 1.31 9.78
CA ILE A 161 7.75 2.63 9.79
C ILE A 161 8.66 3.58 10.56
N LYS A 162 9.00 4.72 9.98
CA LYS A 162 9.64 5.83 10.68
C LYS A 162 8.61 6.86 11.09
N VAL A 163 8.69 7.31 12.33
CA VAL A 163 7.86 8.38 12.89
C VAL A 163 8.80 9.35 13.59
N GLY A 164 9.02 10.53 12.98
CA GLY A 164 10.11 11.43 13.37
C GLY A 164 11.46 10.70 13.31
N GLU A 165 12.19 10.67 14.42
CA GLU A 165 13.49 9.99 14.53
C GLU A 165 13.39 8.50 14.95
N LYS A 166 12.18 8.00 15.22
CA LYS A 166 11.96 6.63 15.74
C LYS A 166 11.61 5.67 14.62
N GLU A 167 12.19 4.47 14.65
CA GLU A 167 11.86 3.38 13.72
C GLU A 167 11.08 2.26 14.45
N PHE A 168 10.05 1.73 13.78
CA PHE A 168 9.21 0.65 14.29
C PHE A 168 9.08 -0.45 13.25
N GLU A 169 9.43 -1.68 13.62
CA GLU A 169 9.27 -2.84 12.75
C GLU A 169 7.82 -3.35 12.76
N PHE A 170 7.40 -3.90 11.62
CA PHE A 170 6.14 -4.62 11.48
C PHE A 170 6.36 -5.96 10.75
N PRO A 171 5.43 -6.92 10.86
CA PRO A 171 5.57 -8.20 10.17
C PRO A 171 5.68 -8.02 8.65
N LYS A 172 6.66 -8.70 8.04
CA LYS A 172 6.88 -8.62 6.59
C LYS A 172 5.63 -9.03 5.82
N LEU A 173 5.20 -8.17 4.90
CA LEU A 173 4.07 -8.47 4.06
C LEU A 173 4.43 -9.59 3.05
N PRO A 174 3.56 -10.59 2.87
CA PRO A 174 3.68 -11.56 1.79
C PRO A 174 3.86 -10.88 0.42
N LYS A 175 4.71 -11.47 -0.42
CA LYS A 175 5.01 -10.93 -1.77
C LYS A 175 3.75 -10.85 -2.63
N GLU A 176 2.80 -11.74 -2.40
CA GLU A 176 1.51 -11.80 -3.08
C GLU A 176 0.67 -10.56 -2.79
N ILE A 177 0.68 -10.03 -1.56
CA ILE A 177 -0.04 -8.79 -1.21
C ILE A 177 0.56 -7.59 -1.95
N LEU A 178 1.89 -7.53 -2.03
CA LEU A 178 2.59 -6.48 -2.80
C LEU A 178 2.27 -6.59 -4.30
N ALA A 179 2.30 -7.80 -4.85
CA ALA A 179 1.96 -8.05 -6.25
C ALA A 179 0.49 -7.73 -6.57
N ILE A 180 -0.43 -7.99 -5.63
CA ILE A 180 -1.84 -7.60 -5.73
C ILE A 180 -1.97 -6.07 -5.78
N ARG A 181 -1.30 -5.34 -4.88
CA ARG A 181 -1.27 -3.86 -4.90
C ARG A 181 -0.77 -3.35 -6.24
N GLU A 182 0.37 -3.84 -6.72
CA GLU A 182 0.99 -3.41 -7.98
C GLU A 182 0.11 -3.63 -9.20
N ALA A 183 -0.65 -4.72 -9.20
CA ALA A 183 -1.61 -5.00 -10.27
C ALA A 183 -2.85 -4.08 -10.20
N GLY A 184 -3.04 -3.32 -9.13
CA GLY A 184 -4.23 -2.51 -8.89
C GLY A 184 -5.38 -3.27 -8.23
N GLY A 185 -5.08 -4.34 -7.49
CA GLY A 185 -6.05 -5.18 -6.78
C GLY A 185 -6.06 -6.64 -7.23
N LEU A 186 -6.83 -7.45 -6.51
CA LEU A 186 -6.85 -8.90 -6.66
C LEU A 186 -7.41 -9.34 -8.01
N LEU A 187 -8.42 -8.62 -8.52
CA LEU A 187 -9.05 -8.95 -9.80
C LEU A 187 -8.09 -8.73 -10.99
N PRO A 188 -7.44 -7.55 -11.15
CA PRO A 188 -6.36 -7.39 -12.12
C PRO A 188 -5.23 -8.42 -11.98
N TYR A 189 -4.78 -8.68 -10.75
CA TYR A 189 -3.73 -9.67 -10.47
C TYR A 189 -4.14 -11.07 -10.96
N SER A 190 -5.34 -11.51 -10.63
CA SER A 190 -5.87 -12.82 -11.04
C SER A 190 -5.99 -12.94 -12.57
N ARG A 191 -6.46 -11.88 -13.24
CA ARG A 191 -6.52 -11.82 -14.71
C ARG A 191 -5.14 -11.97 -15.35
N LYS A 192 -4.11 -11.34 -14.77
CA LYS A 192 -2.72 -11.48 -15.23
C LYS A 192 -2.24 -12.94 -15.13
N LEU A 193 -2.43 -13.59 -13.98
CA LEU A 193 -2.02 -14.98 -13.78
C LEU A 193 -2.70 -15.96 -14.73
N LEU A 194 -4.01 -15.77 -14.99
CA LEU A 194 -4.74 -16.63 -15.92
C LEU A 194 -4.22 -16.52 -17.36
N LYS A 195 -3.91 -15.31 -17.83
CA LYS A 195 -3.32 -15.09 -19.16
C LYS A 195 -1.94 -15.71 -19.29
N GLU A 196 -1.10 -15.61 -18.25
CA GLU A 196 0.23 -16.22 -18.23
C GLU A 196 0.15 -17.76 -18.29
N ARG A 197 -0.80 -18.36 -17.56
CA ARG A 197 -1.04 -19.81 -17.59
C ARG A 197 -1.50 -20.29 -18.97
N GLN A 198 -2.38 -19.56 -19.64
CA GLN A 198 -2.84 -19.89 -20.99
C GLN A 198 -1.67 -19.86 -21.99
N LYS A 199 -0.89 -18.78 -21.98
CA LYS A 199 0.29 -18.62 -22.86
C LYS A 199 1.32 -19.73 -22.66
N ASN A 200 1.51 -20.21 -21.43
CA ASN A 200 2.46 -21.28 -21.13
C ASN A 200 1.98 -22.64 -21.65
N ARG A 201 0.67 -22.92 -21.62
CA ARG A 201 0.08 -24.15 -22.18
C ARG A 201 0.22 -24.20 -23.71
N GLU A 202 -0.10 -23.11 -24.40
CA GLU A 202 0.02 -23.01 -25.86
C GLU A 202 1.47 -23.17 -26.36
N LYS A 203 2.46 -22.85 -25.53
CA LYS A 203 3.89 -23.03 -25.83
C LYS A 203 4.38 -24.46 -25.59
N SER A 204 3.79 -25.20 -24.64
CA SER A 204 4.17 -26.59 -24.38
C SER A 204 3.55 -27.59 -25.37
N GLU A 205 2.53 -27.16 -26.12
CA GLU A 205 1.83 -27.96 -27.14
C GLU A 205 2.41 -27.77 -28.55
N LYS A 206 3.43 -26.93 -28.71
CA LYS A 206 4.18 -26.68 -29.95
C LYS A 206 5.62 -27.18 -29.82
#